data_AF-D0V5V8-F1
#
_entry.id   AF-D0V5V8-F1
#
_cell.length_a   1.000
_cell.length_b   1.000
_cell.length_c   1.000
_cell.angle_alpha   90.00
_cell.angle_beta   90.00
_cell.angle_gamma   90.00
#
_symmetry.space_group_name_H-M   'P 1'
#
loop_
_entity.id
_entity.type
_entity.pdbx_description
1 polymer ?
#
loop_
_entity_poly.entity_id
_entity_poly.type
_entity_poly.pdbx_seq_one_letter_code
_entity_poly.pdbx_strand_id
1 'polypeptide(L)'
;ENKSIQELSNIYIESYTRDLNALNVKKPSLEPKASEYLDAMVGMIETLLEKNIAYQISNGDIYLDTSKDKDYGSLSVHNSSIEFGRIGLVQEKRLEQDFVLWKSYKGDNDVGFDSPLGKGRPGWHIECSSMIFKTLALTDTPYQIDIHAGGADLLFPHHENEACQTRC
;
A
#
# COMPACT_ATOMS: atom_id res chain seq x y z
N GLU A 1 -21.84 -0.01 -15.28
CA GLU A 1 -22.45 1.31 -15.07
C GLU A 1 -21.55 2.36 -15.72
N ASN A 2 -22.10 3.34 -16.43
CA ASN A 2 -21.30 4.36 -17.12
C ASN A 2 -20.99 5.54 -16.17
N LYS A 3 -20.16 5.28 -15.14
CA LYS A 3 -19.76 6.26 -14.11
C LYS A 3 -18.25 6.36 -14.07
N SER A 4 -17.72 7.54 -13.77
CA SER A 4 -16.31 7.72 -13.46
C SER A 4 -15.94 7.02 -12.14
N ILE A 5 -14.65 6.74 -11.96
CA ILE A 5 -14.12 6.14 -10.72
C ILE A 5 -14.44 7.01 -9.50
N GLN A 6 -14.35 8.33 -9.65
CA GLN A 6 -14.63 9.28 -8.59
C GLN A 6 -16.12 9.26 -8.20
N GLU A 7 -17.02 9.25 -9.17
CA GLU A 7 -18.46 9.16 -8.90
C GLU A 7 -18.81 7.83 -8.21
N LEU A 8 -18.26 6.72 -8.69
CA LEU A 8 -18.51 5.40 -8.10
C LEU A 8 -17.98 5.34 -6.66
N SER A 9 -16.76 5.84 -6.43
CA SER A 9 -16.15 5.89 -5.09
C SER A 9 -16.99 6.74 -4.12
N ASN A 10 -17.44 7.93 -4.55
CA ASN A 10 -18.25 8.80 -3.71
C ASN A 10 -19.59 8.15 -3.31
N ILE A 11 -20.25 7.44 -4.23
CA ILE A 11 -21.50 6.70 -3.92
C ILE A 11 -21.27 5.71 -2.78
N TYR A 12 -20.18 4.94 -2.82
CA TYR A 12 -19.90 3.95 -1.78
C TYR A 12 -19.38 4.58 -0.49
N ILE A 13 -18.63 5.68 -0.54
CA ILE A 13 -18.24 6.46 0.64
C ILE A 13 -19.48 6.98 1.39
N GLU A 14 -20.45 7.54 0.65
CA GLU A 14 -21.70 8.01 1.23
C GLU A 14 -22.53 6.87 1.84
N SER A 15 -22.57 5.71 1.18
CA SER A 15 -23.26 4.53 1.71
C SER A 15 -22.59 4.01 2.99
N TYR A 16 -21.27 3.84 2.97
CA TYR A 16 -20.49 3.42 4.13
C TYR A 16 -20.69 4.36 5.32
N THR A 17 -20.63 5.67 5.09
CA THR A 17 -20.85 6.69 6.12
C THR A 17 -22.24 6.59 6.73
N ARG A 18 -23.27 6.35 5.89
CA ARG A 18 -24.66 6.17 6.36
C ARG A 18 -24.77 4.96 7.29
N ASP A 19 -24.17 3.83 6.90
CA ASP A 19 -24.24 2.58 7.67
C ASP A 19 -23.50 2.70 9.01
N LEU A 20 -22.31 3.30 9.02
CA LEU A 20 -21.58 3.58 10.27
C LEU A 20 -22.36 4.49 11.23
N ASN A 21 -23.00 5.54 10.70
CA ASN A 21 -23.82 6.43 11.52
C ASN A 21 -25.03 5.68 12.10
N ALA A 22 -25.68 4.80 11.31
CA ALA A 22 -26.79 3.97 11.79
C ALA A 22 -26.36 2.99 12.90
N LEU A 23 -25.11 2.54 12.88
CA LEU A 23 -24.49 1.70 13.92
C LEU A 23 -23.94 2.51 15.11
N ASN A 24 -24.12 3.83 15.15
CA ASN A 24 -23.55 4.74 16.15
C ASN A 24 -22.02 4.66 16.27
N VAL A 25 -21.33 4.33 15.18
CA VAL A 25 -19.86 4.37 15.13
C VAL A 25 -19.44 5.84 15.08
N LYS A 26 -18.49 6.22 15.94
CA LYS A 26 -17.95 7.58 15.95
C LYS A 26 -17.17 7.84 14.66
N LYS A 27 -17.30 9.06 14.13
CA LYS A 27 -16.52 9.49 12.98
C LYS A 27 -15.03 9.57 13.34
N PRO A 28 -14.12 9.17 12.43
CA PRO A 28 -12.70 9.38 12.58
C PRO A 28 -12.37 10.87 12.67
N SER A 29 -11.28 11.21 13.36
CA SER A 29 -10.73 12.58 13.32
C SER A 29 -10.18 12.95 11.94
N LEU A 30 -9.69 11.96 11.18
CA LEU A 30 -9.16 12.09 9.83
C LEU A 30 -9.62 10.89 8.98
N GLU A 31 -10.03 11.16 7.74
CA GLU A 31 -10.44 10.15 6.74
C GLU A 31 -9.68 10.39 5.43
N PRO A 32 -8.35 10.12 5.39
CA PRO A 32 -7.55 10.36 4.18
C PRO A 32 -7.97 9.41 3.06
N LYS A 33 -7.95 9.90 1.82
CA LYS A 33 -8.27 9.10 0.62
C LYS A 33 -7.01 8.86 -0.18
N ALA A 34 -6.75 7.62 -0.58
CA ALA A 34 -5.56 7.27 -1.38
C ALA A 34 -5.36 8.17 -2.61
N SER A 35 -6.46 8.54 -3.30
CA SER A 35 -6.43 9.43 -4.47
C SER A 35 -5.91 10.84 -4.19
N GLU A 36 -5.94 11.29 -2.94
CA GLU A 36 -5.48 12.62 -2.49
C GLU A 36 -4.04 12.59 -1.95
N TYR A 37 -3.41 11.41 -1.87
CA TYR A 37 -2.09 11.19 -1.26
C TYR A 37 -1.07 10.54 -2.22
N LEU A 38 -1.32 10.62 -3.54
CA LEU A 38 -0.42 10.06 -4.55
C LEU A 38 1.02 10.60 -4.44
N ASP A 39 1.20 11.89 -4.18
CA ASP A 39 2.53 12.49 -4.02
C ASP A 39 3.29 11.92 -2.83
N ALA A 40 2.58 11.61 -1.73
CA ALA A 40 3.19 10.98 -0.56
C ALA A 40 3.64 9.54 -0.86
N MET A 41 2.81 8.79 -1.60
CA MET A 41 3.15 7.44 -2.04
C MET A 41 4.35 7.45 -2.98
N VAL A 42 4.36 8.34 -3.96
CA VAL A 42 5.49 8.50 -4.89
C VAL A 42 6.77 8.82 -4.13
N GLY A 43 6.76 9.80 -3.22
CA GLY A 43 7.94 10.16 -2.44
C GLY A 43 8.47 9.04 -1.55
N MET A 44 7.57 8.22 -0.97
CA MET A 44 7.98 7.04 -0.20
C MET A 44 8.64 5.98 -1.10
N ILE A 45 8.09 5.75 -2.31
CA ILE A 45 8.65 4.80 -3.27
C ILE A 45 10.01 5.28 -3.80
N GLU A 46 10.15 6.57 -4.11
CA GLU A 46 11.44 7.17 -4.50
C GLU A 46 12.49 6.96 -3.41
N THR A 47 12.14 7.20 -2.15
CA THR A 47 13.04 6.93 -1.00
C THR A 47 13.47 5.46 -0.94
N LEU A 48 12.54 4.53 -1.13
CA LEU A 48 12.84 3.08 -1.12
C LEU A 48 13.72 2.66 -2.31
N LEU A 49 13.54 3.29 -3.48
CA LEU A 49 14.39 3.09 -4.65
C LEU A 49 15.81 3.62 -4.40
N GLU A 50 15.95 4.83 -3.86
CA GLU A 50 17.25 5.44 -3.52
C GLU A 50 18.04 4.59 -2.52
N LYS A 51 17.34 3.98 -1.55
CA LYS A 51 17.92 3.04 -0.58
C LYS A 51 18.26 1.66 -1.16
N ASN A 52 17.98 1.39 -2.43
CA ASN A 52 18.12 0.08 -3.07
C ASN A 52 17.30 -1.03 -2.38
N ILE A 53 16.15 -0.65 -1.83
CA ILE A 53 15.19 -1.56 -1.19
C ILE A 53 14.01 -1.85 -2.13
N ALA A 54 13.72 -0.94 -3.05
CA ALA A 54 12.83 -1.20 -4.17
C ALA A 54 13.61 -1.41 -5.47
N TYR A 55 12.96 -2.03 -6.46
CA TYR A 55 13.50 -2.21 -7.80
C TYR A 55 12.39 -2.20 -8.86
N GLN A 56 12.73 -1.73 -10.05
CA GLN A 56 11.84 -1.73 -11.20
C GLN A 56 12.11 -2.95 -12.09
N ILE A 57 11.06 -3.59 -12.59
CA ILE A 57 11.14 -4.69 -13.56
C ILE A 57 10.85 -4.21 -14.99
N SER A 58 11.04 -5.07 -15.99
CA SER A 58 11.00 -4.67 -17.42
C SER A 58 9.66 -4.07 -17.86
N ASN A 59 8.56 -4.48 -17.22
CA ASN A 59 7.21 -4.01 -17.52
C ASN A 59 6.87 -2.65 -16.87
N GLY A 60 7.84 -2.04 -16.17
CA GLY A 60 7.75 -0.77 -15.46
C GLY A 60 7.29 -0.85 -14.00
N ASP A 61 6.72 -1.98 -13.56
CA ASP A 61 6.25 -2.14 -12.18
C ASP A 61 7.43 -2.03 -11.20
N ILE A 62 7.19 -1.45 -10.03
CA ILE A 62 8.17 -1.29 -8.97
C ILE A 62 7.79 -2.20 -7.81
N TYR A 63 8.73 -3.04 -7.38
CA TYR A 63 8.57 -3.99 -6.28
C TYR A 63 9.47 -3.63 -5.11
N LEU A 64 9.05 -3.99 -3.90
CA LEU A 64 9.87 -3.98 -2.70
C LEU A 64 10.61 -5.32 -2.57
N ASP A 65 11.92 -5.27 -2.35
CA ASP A 65 12.79 -6.42 -2.07
C ASP A 65 12.75 -6.74 -0.57
N THR A 66 11.90 -7.71 -0.23
CA THR A 66 11.66 -8.12 1.16
C THR A 66 12.90 -8.68 1.85
N SER A 67 13.93 -9.12 1.10
CA SER A 67 15.19 -9.59 1.70
C SER A 67 15.96 -8.50 2.42
N LYS A 68 15.63 -7.23 2.15
CA LYS A 68 16.26 -6.07 2.77
C LYS A 68 15.72 -5.77 4.17
N ASP A 69 14.56 -6.32 4.49
CA ASP A 69 13.95 -6.20 5.81
C ASP A 69 14.24 -7.45 6.64
N LYS A 70 15.13 -7.30 7.63
CA LYS A 70 15.56 -8.42 8.49
C LYS A 70 14.44 -8.94 9.39
N ASP A 71 13.41 -8.14 9.61
CA ASP A 71 12.27 -8.47 10.46
C ASP A 71 11.03 -8.85 9.64
N TYR A 72 11.16 -9.04 8.32
CA TYR A 72 10.05 -9.43 7.46
C TYR A 72 9.47 -10.79 7.87
N GLY A 73 8.16 -10.82 8.14
CA GLY A 73 7.44 -12.02 8.62
C GLY A 73 7.36 -12.13 10.14
N SER A 74 7.99 -11.21 10.89
CA SER A 74 7.99 -11.25 12.36
C SER A 74 6.63 -10.90 12.97
N LEU A 75 5.82 -10.07 12.30
CA LEU A 75 4.51 -9.65 12.81
C LEU A 75 3.48 -10.77 12.69
N SER A 76 3.49 -11.45 11.54
CA SER A 76 2.57 -12.54 11.22
C SER A 76 3.01 -13.90 11.74
N VAL A 77 4.24 -14.02 12.27
CA VAL A 77 4.86 -15.28 12.73
C VAL A 77 4.80 -16.35 11.62
N HIS A 78 4.96 -15.92 10.37
CA HIS A 78 4.84 -16.78 9.21
C HIS A 78 6.21 -17.31 8.76
N ASN A 79 6.43 -18.61 8.92
CA ASN A 79 7.56 -19.31 8.29
C ASN A 79 7.30 -19.48 6.78
N SER A 80 7.67 -18.46 6.01
CA SER A 80 8.17 -18.37 4.63
C SER A 80 7.89 -19.42 3.52
N SER A 81 7.10 -20.48 3.67
CA SER A 81 7.05 -21.55 2.66
C SER A 81 5.66 -22.00 2.17
N ILE A 82 4.55 -21.57 2.78
CA ILE A 82 3.27 -22.27 2.55
C ILE A 82 2.23 -21.50 1.70
N GLU A 83 2.25 -20.16 1.61
CA GLU A 83 1.11 -19.43 0.99
C GLU A 83 1.43 -18.25 0.06
N PHE A 84 2.65 -18.11 -0.48
CA PHE A 84 2.87 -17.13 -1.57
C PHE A 84 2.15 -17.54 -2.89
N GLY A 85 1.63 -18.76 -2.95
CA GLY A 85 1.09 -19.42 -4.14
C GLY A 85 -0.33 -19.03 -4.59
N ARG A 86 -0.74 -17.75 -4.57
CA ARG A 86 -2.03 -17.36 -5.19
C ARG A 86 -2.05 -16.13 -6.09
N ILE A 87 -0.90 -15.57 -6.45
CA ILE A 87 -0.85 -14.46 -7.43
C ILE A 87 0.17 -14.85 -8.49
N GLY A 88 -0.25 -14.81 -9.76
CA GLY A 88 0.51 -15.34 -10.90
C GLY A 88 2.00 -15.00 -10.84
N LEU A 89 2.83 -16.01 -11.14
CA LEU A 89 4.28 -15.93 -11.10
C LEU A 89 4.78 -14.79 -12.00
N VAL A 90 5.12 -13.66 -11.40
CA VAL A 90 5.89 -12.61 -12.07
C VAL A 90 7.35 -13.04 -12.00
N GLN A 91 7.86 -13.59 -13.10
CA GLN A 91 9.19 -14.22 -13.15
C GLN A 91 10.34 -13.26 -12.83
N GLU A 92 10.15 -11.96 -13.03
CA GLU A 92 11.16 -10.93 -12.77
C GLU A 92 11.25 -10.50 -11.31
N LYS A 93 10.36 -11.00 -10.43
CA LYS A 93 10.50 -10.78 -9.00
C LYS A 93 11.76 -11.49 -8.50
N ARG A 94 12.56 -10.79 -7.69
CA ARG A 94 13.73 -11.37 -7.04
C ARG A 94 13.34 -12.47 -6.06
N LEU A 95 12.26 -12.26 -5.32
CA LEU A 95 11.69 -13.23 -4.39
C LEU A 95 10.18 -13.36 -4.55
N GLU A 96 9.64 -14.54 -4.24
CA GLU A 96 8.20 -14.81 -4.37
C GLU A 96 7.36 -13.90 -3.46
N GLN A 97 7.90 -13.54 -2.31
CA GLN A 97 7.26 -12.67 -1.32
C GLN A 97 7.34 -11.17 -1.63
N ASP A 98 8.14 -10.75 -2.62
CA ASP A 98 8.24 -9.34 -2.98
C ASP A 98 6.88 -8.81 -3.42
N PHE A 99 6.58 -7.55 -3.11
CA PHE A 99 5.26 -7.00 -3.40
C PHE A 99 5.37 -5.67 -4.12
N VAL A 100 4.35 -5.38 -4.91
CA VAL A 100 4.31 -4.21 -5.77
C VAL A 100 4.06 -2.94 -4.96
N LEU A 101 4.90 -1.93 -5.21
CA LEU A 101 4.75 -0.57 -4.71
C LEU A 101 4.06 0.32 -5.74
N TRP A 102 4.39 0.14 -7.02
CA TRP A 102 3.80 0.88 -8.15
C TRP A 102 3.51 -0.07 -9.30
N LYS A 103 2.28 -0.09 -9.80
CA LYS A 103 1.89 -0.81 -11.01
C LYS A 103 1.92 0.15 -12.19
N SER A 104 2.74 -0.15 -13.20
CA SER A 104 2.79 0.66 -14.41
C SER A 104 1.52 0.47 -15.24
N TYR A 105 1.09 1.56 -15.87
CA TYR A 105 -0.07 1.62 -16.74
C TYR A 105 0.03 0.64 -17.90
N LYS A 106 -0.99 -0.19 -18.10
CA LYS A 106 -1.03 -1.23 -19.15
C LYS A 106 -1.88 -0.88 -20.38
N GLY A 107 -2.28 0.38 -20.55
CA GLY A 107 -3.06 0.84 -21.71
C GLY A 107 -4.49 1.24 -21.36
N ASP A 108 -5.30 1.51 -22.38
CA ASP A 108 -6.57 2.26 -22.29
C ASP A 108 -7.66 1.66 -21.38
N ASN A 109 -7.51 0.41 -20.94
CA ASN A 109 -8.42 -0.24 -19.98
C ASN A 109 -7.88 -0.26 -18.54
N ASP A 110 -6.75 0.40 -18.28
CA ASP A 110 -6.12 0.50 -16.97
C ASP A 110 -6.30 1.91 -16.39
N VAL A 111 -6.11 2.02 -15.08
CA VAL A 111 -6.15 3.30 -14.38
C VAL A 111 -4.72 3.70 -14.07
N GLY A 112 -4.31 4.88 -14.52
CA GLY A 112 -2.95 5.38 -14.30
C GLY A 112 -2.93 6.89 -14.08
N PHE A 113 -2.19 7.29 -13.06
CA PHE A 113 -1.84 8.65 -12.71
C PHE A 113 -0.43 8.95 -13.20
N ASP A 114 -0.22 10.16 -13.71
CA ASP A 114 1.11 10.61 -14.11
C ASP A 114 1.97 10.88 -12.88
N SER A 115 3.22 10.42 -12.89
CA SER A 115 4.17 10.60 -11.79
C SER A 115 5.62 10.56 -12.30
N PRO A 116 6.61 10.99 -11.50
CA PRO A 116 8.04 10.77 -11.77
C PRO A 116 8.42 9.30 -11.96
N LEU A 117 7.67 8.35 -11.39
CA LEU A 117 7.85 6.90 -11.55
C LEU A 117 7.31 6.37 -12.90
N GLY A 118 6.76 7.26 -13.73
CA GLY A 118 5.98 6.93 -14.92
C GLY A 118 4.49 6.78 -14.62
N LYS A 119 3.69 6.72 -15.69
CA LYS A 119 2.23 6.58 -15.57
C LYS A 119 1.86 5.22 -14.96
N GLY A 120 1.07 5.23 -13.90
CA GLY A 120 0.72 4.01 -13.16
C GLY A 120 -0.13 4.29 -11.94
N ARG A 121 -0.18 3.34 -11.01
CA ARG A 121 -0.98 3.47 -9.78
C ARG A 121 -0.29 2.78 -8.60
N PRO A 122 -0.55 3.23 -7.36
CA PRO A 122 0.03 2.60 -6.18
C PRO A 122 -0.39 1.14 -6.04
N GLY A 123 0.47 0.35 -5.40
CA GLY A 123 0.13 -0.95 -4.84
C GLY A 123 -0.66 -0.79 -3.53
N TRP A 124 -1.51 -1.76 -3.21
CA TRP A 124 -2.44 -1.65 -2.07
C TRP A 124 -1.77 -1.30 -0.73
N HIS A 125 -0.59 -1.86 -0.44
CA HIS A 125 0.08 -1.70 0.85
C HIS A 125 0.69 -0.30 1.05
N ILE A 126 1.22 0.34 -0.01
CA ILE A 126 1.93 1.63 0.12
C ILE A 126 1.00 2.79 0.51
N GLU A 127 -0.30 2.63 0.24
CA GLU A 127 -1.31 3.63 0.52
C GLU A 127 -1.36 3.97 2.02
N CYS A 128 -1.53 2.96 2.86
CA CYS A 128 -1.66 3.12 4.31
C CYS A 128 -0.38 3.66 4.94
N SER A 129 0.79 3.07 4.64
CA SER A 129 2.09 3.54 5.14
C SER A 129 2.33 5.02 4.83
N SER A 130 2.06 5.45 3.59
CA SER A 130 2.30 6.82 3.15
C SER A 130 1.30 7.81 3.77
N MET A 131 0.02 7.42 3.87
CA MET A 131 -1.01 8.26 4.49
C MET A 131 -0.76 8.42 5.99
N ILE A 132 -0.39 7.35 6.70
CA ILE A 132 -0.01 7.40 8.12
C ILE A 132 1.19 8.32 8.30
N PHE A 133 2.25 8.13 7.51
CA PHE A 133 3.45 8.96 7.58
C PHE A 133 3.13 10.44 7.39
N LYS A 134 2.23 10.78 6.46
CA LYS A 134 1.89 12.17 6.16
C LYS A 134 0.98 12.83 7.19
N THR A 135 0.20 12.06 7.95
CA THR A 135 -0.90 12.59 8.77
C THR A 135 -0.74 12.40 10.27
N LEU A 136 -0.21 11.25 10.70
CA LEU A 136 -0.23 10.82 12.11
C LEU A 136 1.15 10.48 12.65
N ALA A 137 2.16 10.30 11.79
CA ALA A 137 3.45 9.80 12.23
C ALA A 137 4.18 10.76 13.18
N LEU A 138 4.66 10.19 14.28
CA LEU A 138 5.61 10.80 15.19
C LEU A 138 7.03 10.61 14.63
N THR A 139 7.75 11.71 14.38
CA THR A 139 9.06 11.67 13.72
C THR A 139 10.23 11.52 14.69
N ASP A 140 10.02 11.81 15.97
CA ASP A 140 11.07 11.88 16.98
C ASP A 140 11.03 10.69 17.96
N THR A 141 10.38 9.59 17.56
CA THR A 141 10.17 8.38 18.34
C THR A 141 10.56 7.13 17.55
N PRO A 142 10.91 6.01 18.22
CA PRO A 142 11.24 4.76 17.53
C PRO A 142 10.05 4.13 16.80
N TYR A 143 8.82 4.52 17.13
CA TYR A 143 7.58 4.07 16.49
C TYR A 143 6.84 5.27 15.91
N GLN A 144 6.27 5.11 14.72
CA GLN A 144 5.55 6.21 14.04
C GLN A 144 4.15 6.45 14.62
N ILE A 145 3.48 5.40 15.11
CA ILE A 145 2.14 5.49 15.71
C ILE A 145 2.03 4.55 16.91
N ASP A 146 1.16 4.89 17.87
CA ASP A 146 0.97 4.09 19.09
C ASP A 146 0.17 2.79 18.84
N ILE A 147 -0.89 2.87 18.04
CA ILE A 147 -1.80 1.75 17.77
C ILE A 147 -2.11 1.71 16.28
N HIS A 148 -1.78 0.58 15.63
CA HIS A 148 -2.21 0.22 14.29
C HIS A 148 -3.19 -0.95 14.41
N ALA A 149 -4.37 -0.85 13.81
CA ALA A 149 -5.41 -1.88 13.91
C ALA A 149 -6.09 -2.15 12.56
N GLY A 150 -6.65 -3.35 12.43
CA GLY A 150 -7.37 -3.81 11.25
C GLY A 150 -8.05 -5.15 11.50
N GLY A 151 -8.73 -5.69 10.49
CA GLY A 151 -9.24 -7.06 10.52
C GLY A 151 -8.12 -8.09 10.68
N ALA A 152 -8.43 -9.28 11.20
CA ALA A 152 -7.45 -10.35 11.36
C ALA A 152 -6.86 -10.83 10.03
N ASP A 153 -7.62 -10.71 8.95
CA ASP A 153 -7.21 -10.97 7.57
C ASP A 153 -6.16 -9.97 7.05
N LEU A 154 -6.05 -8.78 7.66
CA LEU A 154 -5.03 -7.79 7.28
C LEU A 154 -3.67 -8.08 7.91
N LEU A 155 -3.57 -8.98 8.89
CA LEU A 155 -2.28 -9.30 9.51
C LEU A 155 -1.23 -9.72 8.48
N PHE A 156 -1.61 -10.54 7.51
CA PHE A 156 -0.77 -10.93 6.38
C PHE A 156 -1.59 -11.01 5.08
N PRO A 157 -1.09 -10.46 3.96
CA PRO A 157 0.21 -9.79 3.83
C PRO A 157 0.16 -8.29 4.18
N HIS A 158 -1.01 -7.71 4.47
CA HIS A 158 -1.18 -6.25 4.47
C HIS A 158 -0.33 -5.53 5.53
N HIS A 159 -0.56 -5.77 6.82
CA HIS A 159 0.19 -5.12 7.89
C HIS A 159 1.67 -5.51 7.91
N GLU A 160 2.01 -6.75 7.53
CA GLU A 160 3.42 -7.17 7.38
C GLU A 160 4.14 -6.34 6.31
N ASN A 161 3.49 -6.10 5.17
CA ASN A 161 4.04 -5.30 4.08
C ASN A 161 4.12 -3.81 4.43
N GLU A 162 3.15 -3.28 5.17
CA GLU A 162 3.21 -1.90 5.69
C GLU A 162 4.38 -1.72 6.67
N ALA A 163 4.55 -2.68 7.59
CA ALA A 163 5.67 -2.66 8.52
C ALA A 163 7.01 -2.74 7.79
N CYS A 164 7.11 -3.56 6.75
CA CYS A 164 8.27 -3.67 5.89
C CYS A 164 8.61 -2.35 5.18
N GLN A 165 7.61 -1.71 4.55
CA GLN A 165 7.76 -0.39 3.91
C GLN A 165 8.25 0.67 4.88
N THR A 166 7.79 0.62 6.14
CA THR A 166 8.06 1.64 7.16
C THR A 166 9.43 1.45 7.83
N ARG A 167 9.89 0.21 8.01
CA ARG A 167 11.21 -0.10 8.59
C ARG A 167 12.37 0.27 7.65
N CYS A 168 12.11 0.25 6.35
CA CYS A 168 13.10 0.35 5.27
C CYS A 168 13.47 1.79 4.91
#